data_AF-A0A2R7QXK5-F1
#
_entry.id   AF-A0A2R7QXK5-F1
#
_cell.length_a   1.000
_cell.length_b   1.000
_cell.length_c   1.000
_cell.angle_alpha   90.00
_cell.angle_beta   90.00
_cell.angle_gamma   90.00
#
_symmetry.space_group_name_H-M   'P 1'
#
loop_
_entity.id
_entity.type
_entity.pdbx_description
1 polymer ?
#
loop_
_entity_poly.entity_id
_entity_poly.type
_entity_poly.pdbx_seq_one_letter_code
_entity_poly.pdbx_strand_id
1 'polypeptide(L)' 'MKSPLIDVPALRDRLAAGQRIVLLDVRWVLGDPHGREHYLAGHLPGAVFVELATELAT' A
#
# COMPACT_ATOMS: atom_id res chain seq x y z
N MET A 1 2.17 11.77 -20.38
CA MET A 1 1.12 11.17 -19.52
C MET A 1 1.81 10.37 -18.43
N LYS A 2 1.42 10.49 -17.15
CA LYS A 2 2.00 9.64 -16.09
C LYS A 2 1.37 8.25 -16.16
N SER A 3 2.20 7.21 -16.10
CA SER A 3 1.72 5.83 -16.00
C SER A 3 1.00 5.62 -14.66
N PRO A 4 -0.14 4.91 -14.64
CA PRO A 4 -0.80 4.50 -13.39
C PRO A 4 -0.05 3.33 -12.70
N LEU A 5 0.87 2.69 -13.41
CA LEU A 5 1.67 1.57 -12.90
C LEU A 5 3.11 2.00 -12.63
N ILE A 6 3.70 1.42 -11.60
CA ILE A 6 5.11 1.51 -11.24
C ILE A 6 5.63 0.09 -11.02
N ASP A 7 6.86 -0.19 -11.46
CA ASP A 7 7.51 -1.46 -11.16
C ASP A 7 8.21 -1.42 -9.78
N VAL A 8 8.60 -2.61 -9.31
CA VAL A 8 9.23 -2.78 -7.99
C VAL A 8 10.57 -2.02 -7.90
N PRO A 9 11.51 -2.12 -8.86
CA PRO A 9 12.77 -1.38 -8.79
C PRO A 9 12.56 0.14 -8.72
N ALA A 10 11.67 0.70 -9.55
CA ALA A 10 11.41 2.13 -9.55
C ALA A 10 10.79 2.60 -8.24
N LEU A 11 9.88 1.83 -7.63
CA LEU A 11 9.33 2.17 -6.31
C LEU A 11 10.43 2.19 -5.25
N ARG A 12 11.27 1.15 -5.21
CA ARG A 12 12.40 1.06 -4.26
C ARG A 12 13.34 2.25 -4.40
N ASP A 13 13.70 2.61 -5.63
CA ASP A 13 14.65 3.69 -5.89
C ASP A 13 14.07 5.06 -5.49
N ARG A 14 12.76 5.27 -5.66
CA ARG A 14 12.08 6.49 -5.17
C ARG A 14 12.03 6.59 -3.65
N LEU A 15 11.78 5.46 -2.96
CA LEU A 15 11.83 5.39 -1.50
C LEU A 15 13.25 5.70 -1.00
N ALA A 16 14.27 5.09 -1.62
CA ALA A 16 15.67 5.33 -1.27
C ALA A 16 16.11 6.78 -1.53
N ALA A 17 15.58 7.42 -2.57
CA ALA A 17 15.83 8.82 -2.87
C ALA A 17 15.10 9.81 -1.93
N GLY A 18 14.32 9.34 -0.95
CA GLY A 18 13.59 10.19 -0.01
C GLY A 18 12.51 11.06 -0.67
N GLN A 19 11.96 10.63 -1.81
CA GLN A 19 10.88 11.35 -2.47
C GLN A 19 9.65 11.38 -1.57
N ARG A 20 8.92 12.50 -1.58
CA ARG A 20 7.65 12.62 -0.84
C ARG A 20 6.57 11.76 -1.51
N ILE A 21 6.44 10.52 -1.06
CA ILE A 21 5.42 9.56 -1.48
C ILE A 21 4.67 9.03 -0.27
N VAL A 22 3.36 8.80 -0.44
CA VAL A 22 2.53 8.09 0.52
C VAL A 22 2.25 6.73 -0.07
N LEU A 23 2.60 5.68 0.66
CA LEU A 23 2.38 4.30 0.26
C LEU A 23 1.17 3.76 1.02
N LEU A 24 0.18 3.25 0.31
CA LEU A 24 -1.04 2.71 0.90
C LEU A 24 -1.08 1.19 0.69
N ASP A 25 -1.32 0.46 1.77
CA ASP A 25 -1.65 -0.96 1.73
C ASP A 25 -3.17 -1.11 1.81
N VAL A 26 -3.78 -1.32 0.65
CA VAL A 26 -5.23 -1.45 0.46
C VAL A 26 -5.66 -2.93 0.31
N ARG A 27 -4.89 -3.86 0.90
CA ARG A 27 -5.17 -5.29 0.78
C ARG A 27 -6.58 -5.62 1.27
N TRP A 28 -7.27 -6.46 0.52
CA TRP A 28 -8.58 -6.96 0.86
C TRP A 28 -8.78 -8.35 0.25
N VAL A 29 -9.41 -9.25 0.99
CA VAL A 29 -9.75 -10.60 0.54
C VAL A 29 -11.16 -10.91 1.03
N LEU A 30 -12.01 -11.41 0.12
CA LEU A 30 -13.39 -11.74 0.44
C LEU A 30 -13.44 -12.79 1.56
N GLY A 31 -14.12 -12.45 2.66
CA GLY A 31 -14.30 -13.34 3.82
C GLY A 31 -13.14 -13.31 4.83
N ASP A 32 -12.11 -12.50 4.60
CA ASP A 32 -11.00 -12.33 5.53
C ASP A 32 -11.03 -10.94 6.19
N PRO A 33 -11.44 -10.84 7.48
CA PRO A 33 -11.47 -9.57 8.20
C PRO A 33 -10.10 -9.16 8.76
N HIS A 34 -9.06 -10.00 8.63
CA HIS A 34 -7.78 -9.83 9.32
C HIS A 34 -6.76 -8.99 8.54
N GLY A 35 -7.20 -8.12 7.62
CA GLY A 35 -6.34 -7.29 6.78
C GLY A 35 -5.28 -6.50 7.56
N ARG A 36 -5.66 -5.95 8.72
CA ARG A 36 -4.73 -5.23 9.62
C ARG A 36 -3.65 -6.14 10.20
N GLU A 37 -3.99 -7.35 10.59
CA GLU A 37 -3.04 -8.33 11.13
C GLU A 37 -2.04 -8.76 10.06
N HIS A 38 -2.51 -8.97 8.82
CA HIS A 38 -1.64 -9.25 7.68
C HIS A 38 -0.69 -8.10 7.38
N TYR A 39 -1.16 -6.85 7.46
CA TYR A 39 -0.30 -5.67 7.34
C TYR A 39 0.77 -5.66 8.43
N LEU A 40 0.42 -5.91 9.70
CA LEU A 40 1.38 -5.97 10.80
C LEU A 40 2.38 -7.13 10.66
N ALA A 41 1.95 -8.26 10.11
CA ALA A 41 2.83 -9.40 9.83
C ALA A 41 3.84 -9.10 8.70
N GLY A 42 3.48 -8.23 7.76
CA GLY A 42 4.39 -7.80 6.70
C GLY A 42 3.78 -6.75 5.77
N HIS A 43 4.47 -5.61 5.67
CA HIS A 43 4.17 -4.52 4.74
C HIS A 43 5.45 -3.84 4.28
N LEU A 44 5.36 -3.02 3.22
CA LEU A 44 6.48 -2.23 2.73
C LEU A 44 6.80 -1.09 3.72
N PRO A 45 8.08 -0.74 3.94
CA PRO A 45 8.45 0.32 4.88
C PRO A 45 7.72 1.65 4.61
N GLY A 46 7.11 2.20 5.67
CA GLY A 46 6.37 3.48 5.60
C GLY A 46 4.98 3.40 4.97
N ALA A 47 4.51 2.21 4.58
CA ALA A 47 3.14 2.03 4.11
C ALA A 47 2.12 2.26 5.23
N VAL A 48 0.97 2.84 4.90
CA VAL A 48 -0.20 2.99 5.78
C VAL A 48 -1.26 1.99 5.37
N PHE A 49 -1.78 1.23 6.34
CA PHE A 49 -2.92 0.34 6.09
C PHE A 49 -4.20 1.15 5.88
N VAL A 50 -4.96 0.79 4.86
CA VAL A 50 -6.26 1.39 4.53
C VAL A 50 -7.26 0.27 4.33
N GLU A 51 -8.33 0.26 5.13
CA GLU A 51 -9.38 -0.74 5.03
C GLU A 51 -10.31 -0.35 3.87
N LEU A 52 -10.36 -1.19 2.83
CA LEU A 52 -11.06 -0.88 1.58
C LEU A 52 -12.56 -0.60 1.79
N ALA A 53 -13.23 -1.38 2.64
CA ALA A 53 -14.68 -1.30 2.80
C ALA A 53 -15.16 -0.07 3.58
N THR A 54 -14.34 0.49 4.47
CA THR A 54 -14.70 1.62 5.34
C THR A 54 -14.05 2.95 4.92
N GLU A 55 -12.85 2.92 4.36
CA GLU A 55 -12.07 4.14 4.10
C GLU A 55 -12.06 4.55 2.61
N LEU A 56 -12.46 3.66 1.70
CA LEU A 56 -12.36 3.88 0.24
C LEU A 56 -13.61 3.55 -0.57
N ALA A 57 -14.55 2.77 -0.01
CA ALA A 57 -15.85 2.55 -0.64
C ALA A 57 -16.77 3.77 -0.40
N THR A 58 -17.34 4.32 -1.48
CA THR A 58 -18.32 5.43 -1.46
C THR A 58 -19.67 4.98 -1.98
#